data_AF-A0A392N893-F1
#
_entry.id   AF-A0A392N893-F1
#
_cell.length_a   1.000
_cell.length_b   1.000
_cell.length_c   1.000
_cell.angle_alpha   90.00
_cell.angle_beta   90.00
_cell.angle_gamma   90.00
#
_symmetry.space_group_name_H-M   'P 1'
#
loop_
_entity.id
_entity.type
_entity.pdbx_description
1 polymer ?
#
loop_
_entity_poly.entity_id
_entity_poly.type
_entity_poly.pdbx_seq_one_letter_code
_entity_poly.pdbx_strand_id
1 'polypeptide(L)'
;VIDELDLNHCKDTIIGGPLLRGVSGGERKRVSIGQELLTNPSLLLVDEATTGLDSTIARKLVMNLCELAKGGRTVVMTIHQPSSKLFHMFQKILLLSDGNGMYFGKGDYVLDYFSGIGYAPLVAMNPTDFLLDLANGIYSGNSEEDTDSAKQELVSAFESNLAYQAFFGGILNLII
;
A
#
# COMPACT_ATOMS: atom_id res chain seq x y z
N VAL A 1 9.17 -9.36 18.76
CA VAL A 1 7.72 -9.32 18.41
C VAL A 1 6.93 -8.31 19.23
N ILE A 2 6.75 -8.46 20.56
CA ILE A 2 5.97 -7.47 21.36
C ILE A 2 6.55 -6.05 21.24
N ASP A 3 7.87 -5.92 21.38
CA ASP A 3 8.58 -4.63 21.24
C ASP A 3 8.48 -4.08 19.81
N GLU A 4 8.71 -4.92 18.80
CA GLU A 4 8.69 -4.55 17.37
C GLU A 4 7.33 -4.00 16.92
N LEU A 5 6.24 -4.38 17.61
CA LEU A 5 4.88 -3.99 17.29
C LEU A 5 4.29 -2.95 18.25
N ASP A 6 5.10 -2.38 19.15
CA ASP A 6 4.63 -1.37 20.12
C ASP A 6 3.40 -1.86 20.90
N LEU A 7 3.53 -3.05 21.51
CA LEU A 7 2.47 -3.72 22.29
C LEU A 7 2.81 -3.87 23.78
N ASN A 8 3.94 -3.31 24.24
CA ASN A 8 4.40 -3.46 25.61
C ASN A 8 3.39 -2.98 26.66
N HIS A 9 2.73 -1.85 26.40
CA HIS A 9 1.77 -1.26 27.34
C HIS A 9 0.49 -2.08 27.49
N CYS A 10 0.18 -2.98 26.55
CA CYS A 10 -1.01 -3.81 26.58
C CYS A 10 -0.71 -5.32 26.62
N LYS A 11 0.53 -5.73 26.90
CA LYS A 11 0.97 -7.14 26.82
C LYS A 11 0.19 -8.09 27.73
N ASP A 12 -0.23 -7.60 28.91
CA ASP A 12 -0.99 -8.38 29.90
C ASP A 12 -2.49 -8.04 29.84
N THR A 13 -2.92 -7.27 28.84
CA THR A 13 -4.33 -6.92 28.63
C THR A 13 -5.02 -8.00 27.82
N ILE A 14 -6.21 -8.41 28.26
CA ILE A 14 -7.02 -9.36 27.50
C ILE A 14 -7.36 -8.81 26.11
N ILE A 15 -7.43 -9.69 25.11
CA ILE A 15 -7.81 -9.28 23.75
C ILE A 15 -9.23 -8.71 23.73
N GLY A 16 -10.15 -9.27 24.52
CA GLY A 16 -11.54 -8.85 24.58
C GLY A 16 -12.32 -9.15 23.29
N GLY A 17 -13.60 -8.79 23.29
CA GLY A 17 -14.54 -9.04 22.20
C GLY A 17 -15.79 -8.18 22.33
N PRO A 18 -16.90 -8.52 21.65
CA PRO A 18 -18.12 -7.70 21.63
C PRO A 18 -18.71 -7.41 23.02
N LEU A 19 -18.57 -8.36 23.96
CA LEU A 19 -19.17 -8.29 25.29
C LEU A 19 -18.19 -7.82 26.38
N LEU A 20 -16.89 -7.90 26.12
CA LEU A 20 -15.85 -7.61 27.11
C LEU A 20 -14.77 -6.76 26.47
N ARG A 21 -14.61 -5.53 26.97
CA ARG A 21 -13.58 -4.61 26.47
C ARG A 21 -12.19 -5.20 26.73
N GLY A 22 -11.33 -5.11 25.72
CA GLY A 22 -9.92 -5.48 25.80
C GLY A 22 -9.06 -4.48 25.05
N VAL A 23 -8.05 -4.97 24.34
CA VAL A 23 -7.20 -4.15 23.47
C VAL A 23 -8.02 -3.41 22.39
N SER A 24 -7.55 -2.23 22.01
CA SER A 24 -8.10 -1.42 20.91
C SER A 24 -8.05 -2.14 19.56
N GLY A 25 -8.80 -1.65 18.57
CA GLY A 25 -8.79 -2.23 17.21
C GLY A 25 -7.40 -2.25 16.58
N GLY A 26 -6.63 -1.17 16.74
CA GLY A 26 -5.26 -1.10 16.23
C GLY A 26 -4.29 -2.03 16.95
N GLU A 27 -4.40 -2.16 18.27
CA GLU A 27 -3.62 -3.14 19.03
C GLU A 27 -3.99 -4.56 18.62
N ARG A 28 -5.28 -4.86 18.42
CA ARG A 28 -5.75 -6.17 17.95
C ARG A 28 -5.15 -6.53 16.59
N LYS A 29 -5.10 -5.58 15.64
CA LYS A 29 -4.48 -5.78 14.33
C LYS A 29 -2.97 -6.01 14.46
N ARG A 30 -2.27 -5.26 15.33
CA ARG A 30 -0.85 -5.50 15.64
C ARG A 30 -0.62 -6.86 16.30
N VAL A 31 -1.47 -7.29 17.23
CA VAL A 31 -1.40 -8.64 17.82
C VAL A 31 -1.55 -9.72 16.76
N SER A 32 -2.48 -9.56 15.82
CA SER A 32 -2.66 -10.48 14.69
C SER A 32 -1.39 -10.59 13.83
N ILE A 33 -0.76 -9.46 13.50
CA ILE A 33 0.52 -9.45 12.78
C ILE A 33 1.62 -10.11 13.63
N GLY A 34 1.61 -9.87 14.94
CA GLY A 34 2.55 -10.44 15.89
C GLY A 34 2.50 -11.96 15.93
N GLN A 35 1.30 -12.54 15.84
CA GLN A 35 1.11 -13.99 15.74
C GLN A 35 1.87 -14.56 14.53
N GLU A 36 1.76 -13.94 13.36
CA GLU A 36 2.45 -14.39 12.15
C GLU A 36 3.97 -14.23 12.28
N LEU A 37 4.44 -13.16 12.93
CA LEU A 37 5.86 -12.92 13.18
C LEU A 37 6.52 -13.95 14.10
N LEU A 38 5.77 -14.72 14.89
CA LEU A 38 6.33 -15.78 15.74
C LEU A 38 7.02 -16.89 14.93
N THR A 39 6.62 -17.06 13.66
CA THR A 39 7.26 -18.01 12.74
C THR A 39 8.55 -17.48 12.12
N ASN A 40 8.93 -16.24 12.45
CA ASN A 40 10.06 -15.52 11.87
C ASN A 40 10.08 -15.55 10.33
N PRO A 41 8.98 -15.14 9.66
CA PRO A 41 8.89 -15.25 8.21
C PRO A 41 9.83 -14.24 7.52
N SER A 42 10.43 -14.64 6.40
CA SER A 42 11.19 -13.74 5.52
C SER A 42 10.29 -12.90 4.63
N LEU A 43 9.03 -13.31 4.43
CA LEU A 43 7.99 -12.61 3.66
C LEU A 43 6.73 -12.47 4.52
N LEU A 44 6.28 -11.24 4.71
CA LEU A 44 5.03 -10.91 5.41
C LEU A 44 4.06 -10.25 4.42
N LEU A 45 2.87 -10.84 4.29
CA LEU A 45 1.77 -10.29 3.51
C LEU A 45 0.73 -9.72 4.48
N VAL A 46 0.41 -8.43 4.36
CA VAL A 46 -0.53 -7.74 5.26
C VAL A 46 -1.66 -7.16 4.44
N ASP A 47 -2.83 -7.79 4.52
CA ASP A 47 -4.01 -7.32 3.81
C ASP A 47 -4.72 -6.21 4.59
N GLU A 48 -5.12 -5.17 3.86
CA GLU A 48 -5.84 -3.99 4.33
C GLU A 48 -5.24 -3.40 5.62
N ALA A 49 -3.94 -3.10 5.59
CA ALA A 49 -3.17 -2.82 6.80
C ALA A 49 -3.78 -1.68 7.63
N THR A 50 -4.36 -0.66 7.01
CA THR A 50 -4.88 0.53 7.69
C THR A 50 -6.39 0.56 7.88
N THR A 51 -7.14 -0.43 7.36
CA THR A 51 -8.62 -0.43 7.46
C THR A 51 -9.06 -0.47 8.92
N GLY A 52 -10.00 0.43 9.26
CA GLY A 52 -10.58 0.56 10.60
C GLY A 52 -9.70 1.28 11.62
N LEU A 53 -8.58 1.88 11.20
CA LEU A 53 -7.67 2.65 12.05
C LEU A 53 -7.83 4.14 11.79
N ASP A 54 -7.73 4.95 12.85
CA ASP A 54 -7.53 6.38 12.66
C ASP A 54 -6.13 6.67 12.06
N SER A 55 -5.95 7.87 11.51
CA SER A 55 -4.72 8.26 10.81
C SER A 55 -3.45 8.15 11.65
N THR A 56 -3.52 8.33 12.97
CA THR A 56 -2.35 8.26 13.85
C THR A 56 -1.94 6.80 14.06
N ILE A 57 -2.92 5.94 14.35
CA ILE A 57 -2.66 4.51 14.57
C ILE A 57 -2.27 3.81 13.26
N ALA A 58 -2.89 4.17 12.14
CA ALA A 58 -2.50 3.69 10.81
C ALA A 58 -1.02 4.02 10.50
N ARG A 59 -0.62 5.27 10.71
CA ARG A 59 0.78 5.69 10.53
C ARG A 59 1.75 4.91 11.41
N LYS A 60 1.44 4.74 12.70
CA LYS A 60 2.28 3.95 13.61
C LYS A 60 2.43 2.51 13.14
N LEU A 61 1.34 1.88 12.71
CA LEU A 61 1.38 0.52 12.18
C LEU A 61 2.28 0.42 10.94
N VAL A 62 2.10 1.32 9.97
CA VAL A 62 2.94 1.33 8.75
C VAL A 62 4.40 1.59 9.10
N MET A 63 4.70 2.47 10.05
CA MET A 63 6.07 2.67 10.54
C MET A 63 6.67 1.37 11.10
N ASN A 64 5.93 0.63 11.95
CA ASN A 64 6.40 -0.63 12.50
C ASN A 64 6.68 -1.66 11.39
N LEU A 65 5.81 -1.75 10.39
CA LEU A 65 6.00 -2.61 9.22
C LEU A 65 7.23 -2.21 8.40
N CYS A 66 7.50 -0.91 8.24
CA CYS A 66 8.72 -0.42 7.60
C CYS A 66 9.99 -0.80 8.39
N GLU A 67 9.97 -0.72 9.73
CA GLU A 67 11.10 -1.14 10.55
C GLU A 67 11.36 -2.65 10.45
N LEU A 68 10.30 -3.47 10.40
CA LEU A 68 10.43 -4.91 10.12
C LEU A 68 11.09 -5.16 8.76
N ALA A 69 10.72 -4.38 7.74
CA ALA A 69 11.33 -4.49 6.41
C ALA A 69 12.81 -4.09 6.40
N LYS A 70 13.17 -3.00 7.10
CA LYS A 70 14.57 -2.59 7.30
C LYS A 70 15.40 -3.64 8.03
N GLY A 71 14.77 -4.44 8.88
CA GLY A 71 15.37 -5.60 9.55
C GLY A 71 15.64 -6.81 8.64
N GLY A 72 15.45 -6.68 7.32
CA GLY A 72 15.76 -7.72 6.34
C GLY A 72 14.57 -8.59 5.92
N ARG A 73 13.35 -8.24 6.34
CA ARG A 73 12.12 -8.91 5.90
C ARG A 73 11.58 -8.27 4.62
N THR A 74 10.93 -9.06 3.78
CA THR A 74 10.08 -8.52 2.72
C THR A 74 8.68 -8.33 3.30
N VAL A 75 8.15 -7.11 3.24
CA VAL A 75 6.75 -6.82 3.63
C VAL A 75 6.01 -6.34 2.39
N VAL A 76 4.86 -6.96 2.12
CA VAL A 76 3.91 -6.55 1.09
C VAL A 76 2.61 -6.22 1.80
N MET A 77 2.02 -5.08 1.48
CA MET A 77 0.74 -4.70 2.08
C MET A 77 -0.19 -4.06 1.06
N THR A 78 -1.49 -4.29 1.23
CA THR A 78 -2.55 -3.59 0.51
C THR A 78 -3.07 -2.43 1.37
N ILE A 79 -3.32 -1.28 0.74
CA ILE A 79 -3.91 -0.13 1.42
C ILE A 79 -5.04 0.44 0.59
N HIS A 80 -6.25 0.34 1.12
CA HIS A 80 -7.42 0.99 0.56
C HIS A 80 -7.35 2.49 0.88
N GLN A 81 -6.96 3.31 -0.11
CA GLN A 81 -6.88 4.77 -0.03
C GLN A 81 -5.86 5.32 1.00
N PRO A 82 -4.54 5.20 0.75
CA PRO A 82 -3.55 5.78 1.65
C PRO A 82 -3.68 7.30 1.75
N SER A 83 -3.51 7.86 2.94
CA SER A 83 -3.29 9.31 3.03
C SER A 83 -1.99 9.70 2.30
N SER A 84 -1.91 10.92 1.78
CA SER A 84 -0.67 11.45 1.20
C SER A 84 0.54 11.28 2.12
N LYS A 85 0.38 11.41 3.44
CA LYS A 85 1.48 11.19 4.40
C LYS A 85 1.98 9.73 4.44
N LEU A 86 1.08 8.77 4.29
CA LEU A 86 1.44 7.35 4.23
C LEU A 86 2.10 7.01 2.91
N PHE A 87 1.60 7.57 1.82
CA PHE A 87 2.11 7.34 0.47
C PHE A 87 3.63 7.53 0.37
N HIS A 88 4.17 8.61 0.96
CA HIS A 88 5.61 8.90 0.95
C HIS A 88 6.46 7.96 1.84
N MET A 89 5.85 7.02 2.55
CA MET A 89 6.58 6.03 3.35
C MET A 89 6.92 4.75 2.59
N PHE A 90 6.33 4.52 1.41
CA PHE A 90 6.51 3.29 0.66
C PHE A 90 7.73 3.34 -0.26
N GLN A 91 8.57 2.31 -0.23
CA GLN A 91 9.75 2.23 -1.09
C GLN A 91 9.39 1.86 -2.52
N LYS A 92 8.49 0.89 -2.72
CA LYS A 92 7.91 0.57 -4.02
C LYS A 92 6.39 0.54 -3.96
N ILE A 93 5.77 0.83 -5.09
CA ILE A 93 4.34 0.85 -5.34
C ILE A 93 4.07 -0.03 -6.56
N LEU A 94 3.11 -0.94 -6.40
CA LEU A 94 2.39 -1.68 -7.41
C LEU A 94 0.99 -1.06 -7.48
N LEU A 95 0.65 -0.45 -8.60
CA LEU A 95 -0.72 0.02 -8.85
C LEU A 95 -1.44 -1.05 -9.68
N LEU A 96 -2.61 -1.48 -9.22
CA LEU A 96 -3.44 -2.45 -9.94
C LEU A 96 -4.76 -1.83 -10.41
N SER A 97 -5.26 -2.32 -11.54
CA SER A 97 -6.64 -2.09 -12.01
C SER A 97 -7.19 -3.36 -12.61
N ASP A 98 -8.34 -3.82 -12.11
CA ASP A 98 -9.04 -5.02 -12.58
C ASP A 98 -8.14 -6.26 -12.70
N GLY A 99 -7.21 -6.41 -11.74
CA GLY A 99 -6.24 -7.52 -11.68
C GLY A 99 -4.98 -7.33 -12.52
N ASN A 100 -4.87 -6.23 -13.26
CA ASN A 100 -3.72 -5.92 -14.13
C ASN A 100 -2.82 -4.85 -13.51
N GLY A 101 -1.51 -4.97 -13.74
CA GLY A 101 -0.55 -3.96 -13.30
C GLY A 101 -0.60 -2.72 -14.18
N MET A 102 -0.49 -1.55 -13.56
CA MET A 102 -0.36 -0.26 -14.26
C MET A 102 0.97 0.42 -13.95
N TYR A 103 1.57 0.09 -12.81
CA TYR A 103 2.87 0.60 -12.40
C TYR A 103 3.51 -0.34 -11.40
N PHE A 104 4.82 -0.53 -11.48
CA PHE A 104 5.62 -1.16 -10.44
C PHE A 104 6.98 -0.49 -10.34
N GLY A 105 7.27 0.16 -9.21
CA GLY A 105 8.52 0.91 -9.07
C GLY A 105 8.55 1.75 -7.80
N LYS A 106 9.53 2.65 -7.69
CA LYS A 106 9.67 3.50 -6.50
C LYS A 106 8.55 4.53 -6.42
N GLY A 107 8.03 4.78 -5.22
CA GLY A 107 6.97 5.77 -5.01
C GLY A 107 7.32 7.16 -5.57
N ASP A 108 8.58 7.59 -5.44
CA ASP A 108 9.04 8.89 -5.93
C ASP A 108 9.03 9.03 -7.47
N TYR A 109 9.02 7.92 -8.22
CA TYR A 109 9.04 7.93 -9.69
C TYR A 109 7.66 7.71 -10.32
N VAL A 110 6.62 7.43 -9.54
CA VAL A 110 5.33 7.03 -10.10
C VAL A 110 4.67 8.16 -10.89
N LEU A 111 4.75 9.41 -10.40
CA LEU A 111 4.17 10.56 -11.10
C LEU A 111 4.92 10.85 -12.41
N ASP A 112 6.25 10.77 -12.38
CA ASP A 112 7.09 10.95 -13.58
C ASP A 112 6.79 9.88 -14.63
N TYR A 113 6.57 8.64 -14.20
CA TYR A 113 6.19 7.54 -15.10
C TYR A 113 4.88 7.86 -15.83
N PHE A 114 3.81 8.16 -15.10
CA PHE A 114 2.51 8.46 -15.71
C PHE A 114 2.59 9.72 -16.59
N SER A 115 3.29 10.75 -16.14
CA SER A 115 3.50 11.95 -16.96
C SER A 115 4.24 11.65 -18.25
N GLY A 116 5.22 10.73 -18.23
CA GLY A 116 5.99 10.33 -19.41
C GLY A 116 5.16 9.58 -20.46
N ILE A 117 4.06 8.94 -20.05
CA ILE A 117 3.10 8.28 -20.95
C ILE A 117 1.84 9.13 -21.20
N GLY A 118 1.88 10.43 -20.87
CA GLY A 118 0.81 11.39 -21.21
C GLY A 118 -0.27 11.59 -20.15
N TYR A 119 -0.14 10.97 -18.97
CA TYR A 119 -1.09 11.09 -17.87
C TYR A 119 -0.48 11.94 -16.75
N ALA A 120 -0.88 13.21 -16.69
CA ALA A 120 -0.45 14.13 -15.65
C ALA A 120 -1.67 14.80 -15.00
N PRO A 121 -1.63 15.10 -13.69
CA PRO A 121 -2.69 15.87 -13.06
C PRO A 121 -2.84 17.25 -13.73
N LEU A 122 -4.05 17.58 -14.19
CA LEU A 122 -4.35 18.91 -14.75
C LEU A 122 -4.34 20.01 -13.70
N VAL A 123 -4.60 19.63 -12.44
CA VAL A 123 -4.60 20.50 -11.27
C VAL A 123 -3.75 19.85 -10.18
N ALA A 124 -3.21 20.66 -9.28
CA ALA A 124 -2.50 20.15 -8.12
C ALA A 124 -3.44 19.28 -7.28
N MET A 125 -3.13 18.00 -7.17
CA MET A 125 -3.89 17.03 -6.40
C MET A 125 -2.97 16.12 -5.60
N ASN A 126 -3.53 15.41 -4.63
CA ASN A 126 -2.81 14.41 -3.87
C ASN A 126 -2.36 13.28 -4.82
N PRO A 127 -1.07 12.86 -4.80
CA PRO A 127 -0.58 11.76 -5.62
C PRO A 127 -1.40 10.48 -5.47
N THR A 128 -1.86 10.16 -4.26
CA THR A 128 -2.67 8.95 -4.06
C THR A 128 -4.01 9.03 -4.78
N ASP A 129 -4.67 10.19 -4.71
CA ASP A 129 -5.97 10.38 -5.34
C ASP A 129 -5.81 10.27 -6.86
N PHE A 130 -4.72 10.82 -7.42
CA PHE A 130 -4.41 10.71 -8.84
C PHE A 130 -4.23 9.26 -9.28
N LEU A 131 -3.46 8.47 -8.52
CA LEU A 131 -3.23 7.07 -8.87
C LEU A 131 -4.50 6.23 -8.76
N LEU A 132 -5.36 6.51 -7.77
CA LEU A 132 -6.65 5.84 -7.63
C LEU A 132 -7.60 6.22 -8.76
N ASP A 133 -7.61 7.49 -9.18
CA ASP A 133 -8.40 7.93 -10.32
C ASP A 133 -7.96 7.17 -11.59
N LEU A 134 -6.64 7.10 -11.85
CA LEU A 134 -6.10 6.32 -12.96
C LEU A 134 -6.48 4.83 -12.88
N ALA A 135 -6.36 4.22 -11.70
CA ALA A 135 -6.74 2.82 -11.48
C ALA A 135 -8.24 2.58 -11.71
N ASN A 136 -9.07 3.59 -11.50
CA ASN A 136 -10.49 3.56 -11.81
C ASN A 136 -10.82 4.02 -13.23
N GLY A 137 -9.83 4.34 -14.06
CA GLY A 137 -10.01 4.85 -15.43
C GLY A 137 -10.50 6.30 -15.50
N ILE A 138 -10.50 6.99 -14.37
CA ILE A 138 -10.91 8.39 -14.24
C ILE A 138 -9.72 9.26 -14.63
N TYR A 139 -9.85 9.92 -15.78
CA TYR A 139 -8.93 10.96 -16.23
C TYR A 139 -9.74 12.07 -16.91
N SER A 140 -9.28 13.32 -16.77
CA SER A 140 -10.10 14.50 -17.06
C SER A 140 -10.68 14.50 -18.48
N GLY A 141 -12.01 14.51 -18.59
CA GLY A 141 -12.75 14.61 -19.87
C GLY A 141 -13.33 13.29 -20.40
N ASN A 142 -13.10 12.17 -19.72
CA ASN A 142 -13.58 10.85 -20.17
C ASN A 142 -15.08 10.64 -19.87
N SER A 143 -15.80 10.09 -20.85
CA SER A 143 -17.11 9.46 -20.66
C SER A 143 -16.99 8.05 -20.06
N GLU A 144 -18.09 7.40 -19.69
CA GLU A 144 -18.05 6.00 -19.18
C GLU A 144 -17.42 5.03 -20.21
N GLU A 145 -17.66 5.21 -21.51
CA GLU A 145 -17.03 4.41 -22.58
C GLU A 145 -15.51 4.64 -22.67
N ASP A 146 -15.03 5.84 -22.32
CA ASP A 146 -13.60 6.19 -22.36
C ASP A 146 -12.83 5.62 -21.15
N THR A 147 -13.53 5.23 -20.09
CA THR A 147 -12.94 4.76 -18.82
C THR A 147 -12.21 3.43 -19.00
N ASP A 148 -12.86 2.45 -19.64
CA ASP A 148 -12.26 1.13 -19.89
C ASP A 148 -11.11 1.22 -20.91
N SER A 149 -11.26 2.09 -21.92
CA SER A 149 -10.20 2.34 -22.90
C SER A 149 -8.94 2.91 -22.23
N ALA A 150 -9.10 3.88 -21.32
CA ALA A 150 -7.98 4.47 -20.59
C ALA A 150 -7.25 3.44 -19.71
N LYS A 151 -7.99 2.56 -19.02
CA LYS A 151 -7.38 1.48 -18.24
C LYS A 151 -6.56 0.53 -19.12
N GLN A 152 -7.13 0.11 -20.27
CA GLN A 152 -6.45 -0.78 -21.20
C GLN A 152 -5.17 -0.16 -21.79
N GLU A 153 -5.19 1.13 -22.10
CA GLU A 153 -4.02 1.88 -22.58
C GLU A 153 -2.91 1.89 -21.52
N LEU A 154 -3.24 2.22 -20.28
CA LEU A 154 -2.29 2.26 -19.16
C LEU A 154 -1.70 0.88 -18.84
N VAL A 155 -2.51 -0.18 -18.85
CA VAL A 155 -2.04 -1.56 -18.69
C VAL A 155 -1.10 -1.96 -19.83
N SER A 156 -1.47 -1.67 -21.08
CA SER A 156 -0.63 -1.98 -22.25
C SER A 156 0.70 -1.24 -22.22
N ALA A 157 0.69 0.04 -21.80
CA ALA A 157 1.89 0.84 -21.61
C ALA A 157 2.79 0.24 -20.51
N PHE A 158 2.20 -0.26 -19.43
CA PHE A 158 2.94 -0.91 -18.36
C PHE A 158 3.58 -2.22 -18.81
N GLU A 159 2.84 -3.12 -19.48
CA GLU A 159 3.38 -4.38 -19.99
C GLU A 159 4.54 -4.17 -20.96
N SER A 160 4.41 -3.16 -21.83
CA SER A 160 5.46 -2.77 -22.79
C SER A 160 6.72 -2.26 -22.07
N ASN A 161 6.56 -1.50 -20.99
CA ASN A 161 7.68 -1.00 -20.17
C ASN A 161 8.29 -2.09 -19.26
N LEU A 162 7.49 -3.04 -18.78
CA LEU A 162 7.96 -4.12 -17.91
C LEU A 162 8.89 -5.08 -18.66
N ALA A 163 8.59 -5.35 -19.93
CA ALA A 163 9.46 -6.11 -20.83
C ALA A 163 10.87 -5.49 -20.95
N TYR A 164 11.01 -4.18 -20.72
CA TYR A 164 12.29 -3.46 -20.69
C TYR A 164 13.02 -3.53 -19.33
N GLN A 165 12.34 -3.75 -18.21
CA GLN A 165 12.88 -3.57 -16.85
C GLN A 165 13.18 -4.86 -16.05
N ALA A 166 13.04 -6.05 -16.63
CA ALA A 166 13.16 -7.35 -15.93
C ALA A 166 14.54 -7.70 -15.33
N PHE A 167 15.38 -6.73 -14.95
CA PHE A 167 16.77 -6.95 -14.53
C PHE A 167 17.13 -6.66 -13.05
N PHE A 168 16.27 -6.11 -12.17
CA PHE A 168 16.72 -5.79 -10.79
C PHE A 168 15.70 -5.98 -9.63
N GLY A 169 15.99 -6.98 -8.78
CA GLY A 169 16.02 -6.96 -7.30
C GLY A 169 14.87 -6.35 -6.47
N GLY A 170 14.20 -7.18 -5.65
CA GLY A 170 13.07 -6.83 -4.78
C GLY A 170 13.38 -5.95 -3.56
N ILE A 171 12.40 -5.13 -3.13
CA ILE A 171 12.26 -4.38 -1.85
C ILE A 171 10.76 -3.95 -1.75
N LEU A 172 10.18 -3.88 -0.54
CA LEU A 172 8.82 -3.47 -0.14
C LEU A 172 7.85 -3.01 -1.25
N ASN A 173 6.73 -3.74 -1.43
CA ASN A 173 5.72 -3.45 -2.45
C ASN A 173 4.39 -3.05 -1.77
N LEU A 174 3.93 -1.82 -2.01
CA LEU A 174 2.55 -1.43 -1.78
C LEU A 174 1.70 -1.94 -2.94
N ILE A 175 0.56 -2.56 -2.69
CA ILE A 175 -0.45 -2.79 -3.73
C ILE A 175 -1.60 -1.82 -3.47
N ILE A 176 -1.81 -0.89 -4.39
CA ILE A 176 -2.99 -0.01 -4.41
C ILE A 176 -3.99 -0.62 -5.38
#